data_AF-A0A357C497-F1
#
_entry.id   AF-A0A357C497-F1
#
_cell.length_a   1.000
_cell.length_b   1.000
_cell.length_c   1.000
_cell.angle_alpha   90.00
_cell.angle_beta   90.00
_cell.angle_gamma   90.00
#
_symmetry.space_group_name_H-M   'P 1'
#
loop_
_entity.id
_entity.type
_entity.pdbx_description
1 polymer ?
#
loop_
_entity_poly.entity_id
_entity_poly.type
_entity_poly.pdbx_seq_one_letter_code
_entity_poly.pdbx_strand_id
1 'polypeptide(L)' 'MQNNPVITLTSDFGYKDPFVGMMKGVILSINPLAKIIDITHGISPHNIKEAALTIGMSHSFFPPKTV' A
#
# COMPACT_ATOMS: atom_id res chain seq x y z
N MET A 1 23.82 -6.71 -0.43
CA MET A 1 22.90 -5.95 -1.30
C MET A 1 21.96 -5.20 -0.41
N GLN A 2 21.75 -3.91 -0.63
CA GLN A 2 20.87 -3.10 0.22
C GLN A 2 19.43 -3.58 -0.01
N ASN A 3 18.81 -4.16 1.01
CA ASN A 3 17.42 -4.60 0.95
C ASN A 3 16.55 -3.35 0.97
N ASN A 4 15.97 -2.97 -0.17
CA ASN A 4 14.93 -1.95 -0.20
C ASN A 4 13.60 -2.64 0.11
N PRO A 5 13.04 -2.48 1.32
CA PRO A 5 11.79 -3.13 1.67
C PRO A 5 10.68 -2.62 0.74
N VAL A 6 9.85 -3.55 0.27
CA VAL A 6 8.64 -3.22 -0.47
C VAL A 6 7.52 -3.05 0.55
N ILE A 7 6.78 -1.95 0.44
CA ILE A 7 5.59 -1.65 1.24
C ILE A 7 4.43 -1.54 0.26
N THR A 8 3.41 -2.36 0.45
CA THR A 8 2.17 -2.27 -0.33
C THR A 8 1.12 -1.47 0.41
N LEU A 9 0.34 -0.66 -0.31
CA LEU A 9 -0.75 0.13 0.28
C LEU A 9 -2.10 -0.28 -0.30
N THR A 10 -3.06 -0.55 0.58
CA THR A 10 -4.48 -0.72 0.24
C THR A 10 -5.30 0.17 1.17
N SER A 11 -6.15 1.04 0.62
CA SER A 11 -7.09 1.83 1.44
C SER A 11 -8.40 2.15 0.73
N ASP A 12 -9.33 2.74 1.45
CA ASP A 12 -10.62 3.26 0.97
C ASP A 12 -10.63 4.80 0.84
N PHE A 13 -9.45 5.42 0.76
CA PHE A 13 -9.30 6.89 0.69
C PHE A 13 -9.73 7.48 -0.65
N GLY A 14 -9.88 6.65 -1.68
CA GLY A 14 -10.04 7.10 -3.05
C GLY A 14 -8.78 7.79 -3.58
N TYR A 15 -8.94 8.43 -4.74
CA TYR A 15 -7.84 9.04 -5.50
C TYR A 15 -8.00 10.56 -5.67
N LYS A 16 -9.00 11.16 -5.02
CA LYS A 16 -9.32 12.59 -5.16
C LYS A 16 -8.57 13.44 -4.13
N ASP A 17 -8.53 12.96 -2.90
CA ASP A 17 -7.95 13.66 -1.77
C ASP A 17 -6.45 13.33 -1.59
N PRO A 18 -5.67 14.19 -0.92
CA PRO A 18 -4.21 14.04 -0.85
C PRO A 18 -3.72 12.96 0.13
N PHE A 19 -4.63 12.24 0.80
CA PHE A 19 -4.27 11.35 1.91
C PHE A 19 -3.28 10.25 1.52
N VAL A 20 -3.41 9.68 0.32
CA VAL A 20 -2.45 8.70 -0.22
C VAL A 20 -1.06 9.33 -0.36
N GLY A 21 -0.99 10.53 -0.93
CA GLY A 21 0.27 11.27 -1.08
C GLY A 21 0.92 11.58 0.27
N MET A 22 0.13 12.01 1.26
CA MET A 22 0.61 12.28 2.62
C MET A 22 1.15 11.02 3.29
N MET A 23 0.44 9.89 3.18
CA MET A 23 0.87 8.60 3.72
C MET A 23 2.23 8.19 3.14
N LYS A 24 2.38 8.28 1.82
CA LYS A 24 3.66 7.99 1.14
C LYS A 24 4.77 8.93 1.57
N GLY A 25 4.47 10.23 1.72
CA GLY A 25 5.44 11.22 2.20
C GLY A 25 5.98 10.89 3.59
N VAL A 26 5.10 10.46 4.51
CA VAL A 26 5.52 10.03 5.86
C VAL A 26 6.34 8.73 5.81
N ILE A 27 5.95 7.75 5.00
CA ILE A 27 6.74 6.53 4.83
C ILE A 27 8.16 6.87 4.34
N LEU A 28 8.28 7.74 3.33
CA LEU A 28 9.56 8.12 2.75
C LEU A 28 10.39 9.02 3.66
N SER A 29 9.79 9.80 4.56
CA SER A 29 10.56 10.58 5.55
C SER A 29 11.19 9.69 6.62
N ILE A 30 10.59 8.54 6.93
CA ILE A 30 11.11 7.54 7.86
C ILE A 30 12.12 6.63 7.16
N ASN A 31 11.79 6.12 5.97
CA ASN A 31 12.68 5.28 5.17
C ASN A 31 12.71 5.74 3.70
N PRO A 32 13.68 6.59 3.32
CA PRO A 32 13.81 7.11 1.97
C PRO A 32 14.08 6.06 0.88
N LEU A 33 14.48 4.84 1.27
CA LEU A 33 14.80 3.75 0.34
C LEU A 33 13.64 2.76 0.15
N ALA A 34 12.52 2.93 0.86
CA ALA A 34 11.36 2.07 0.73
C ALA A 34 10.77 2.12 -0.68
N LYS A 35 10.41 0.96 -1.23
CA LYS A 35 9.66 0.87 -2.50
C LYS A 35 8.18 0.77 -2.16
N ILE A 36 7.41 1.81 -2.49
CA ILE A 36 5.97 1.84 -2.21
C ILE A 36 5.20 1.43 -3.46
N ILE A 37 4.29 0.46 -3.32
CA ILE A 37 3.42 -0.01 -4.38
C ILE A 37 1.97 0.08 -3.91
N ASP A 38 1.12 0.79 -4.65
CA ASP A 38 -0.31 0.77 -4.36
C ASP A 38 -0.90 -0.49 -4.97
N ILE A 39 -1.62 -1.27 -4.17
CA ILE A 39 -2.52 -2.29 -4.69
C ILE A 39 -3.77 -1.59 -5.22
N THR A 40 -4.42 -0.78 -4.37
CA THR A 40 -5.50 0.14 -4.76
C THR A 40 -5.85 1.03 -3.57
N HIS A 41 -6.31 2.25 -3.85
CA HIS A 41 -6.97 3.13 -2.88
C HIS A 41 -8.47 3.27 -3.15
N GLY A 42 -9.00 2.43 -4.05
CA GLY A 42 -10.39 2.46 -4.51
C GLY A 42 -11.31 1.49 -3.78
N ILE A 43 -10.94 1.00 -2.60
CA ILE A 43 -11.84 0.16 -1.79
C ILE A 43 -13.08 0.99 -1.44
N SER A 44 -14.27 0.39 -1.52
CA SER A 44 -15.49 1.08 -1.08
C SER A 44 -15.36 1.48 0.40
N PRO A 45 -15.78 2.70 0.81
CA PRO A 45 -15.64 3.17 2.18
C PRO A 45 -16.09 2.14 3.21
N HIS A 46 -15.19 1.78 4.14
CA HIS A 46 -15.40 0.83 5.23
C HIS A 46 -15.68 -0.64 4.82
N ASN A 47 -15.48 -1.01 3.55
CA ASN A 47 -15.76 -2.36 3.06
C ASN A 47 -14.59 -3.33 3.32
N ILE A 48 -14.56 -3.91 4.51
CA ILE A 48 -13.51 -4.84 4.93
C ILE A 48 -13.45 -6.14 4.10
N LYS A 49 -14.58 -6.58 3.53
CA LYS A 49 -14.63 -7.81 2.71
C LYS A 49 -13.95 -7.61 1.37
N GLU A 50 -14.21 -6.46 0.75
CA GLU A 50 -13.54 -6.06 -0.48
C GLU A 50 -12.03 -5.88 -0.25
N ALA A 51 -11.64 -5.20 0.83
CA ALA A 51 -10.23 -5.07 1.18
C ALA A 51 -9.55 -6.44 1.38
N ALA A 52 -10.18 -7.36 2.13
CA ALA A 52 -9.65 -8.69 2.37
C ALA A 52 -9.49 -9.50 1.07
N LEU A 53 -10.48 -9.44 0.16
CA LEU A 53 -10.40 -10.12 -1.12
C LEU A 53 -9.28 -9.52 -1.99
N THR A 54 -9.20 -8.19 -2.07
CA THR A 54 -8.17 -7.48 -2.82
C THR A 54 -6.75 -7.86 -2.35
N ILE A 55 -6.51 -7.86 -1.03
CA ILE A 55 -5.21 -8.28 -0.46
C ILE A 55 -4.97 -9.77 -0.71
N GLY A 56 -5.99 -10.61 -0.50
CA GLY A 56 -5.92 -12.06 -0.72
C GLY A 56 -5.56 -12.44 -2.16
N MET A 57 -6.05 -11.69 -3.15
CA MET A 57 -5.71 -11.89 -4.56
C MET A 57 -4.32 -11.35 -4.94
N SER A 58 -3.76 -10.44 -4.15
CA SER A 58 -2.55 -9.70 -4.54
C SER A 58 -1.28 -10.18 -3.84
N HIS A 59 -1.36 -10.60 -2.57
CA HIS A 59 -0.18 -10.74 -1.72
C HIS A 59 0.86 -11.75 -2.25
N SER A 60 0.43 -12.82 -2.91
CA SER A 60 1.30 -13.90 -3.41
C SER A 60 2.19 -13.48 -4.58
N PHE A 61 1.91 -12.34 -5.21
CA PHE A 61 2.71 -11.81 -6.32
C PHE A 61 3.88 -10.94 -5.86
N PHE A 62 3.96 -10.62 -4.56
CA PHE A 62 5.03 -9.80 -4.00
C PHE A 62 6.15 -10.66 -3.40
N PRO A 63 7.41 -10.17 -3.41
CA PRO A 63 8.52 -10.89 -2.81
C PRO A 63 8.28 -11.18 -1.32
N PRO A 64 8.86 -12.27 -0.77
CA PRO A 64 8.84 -12.52 0.66
C PRO A 64 9.36 -11.31 1.45
N LYS A 65 8.78 -11.07 2.63
CA LYS A 65 9.07 -9.92 3.51
C LYS A 65 8.63 -8.56 2.96
N THR A 66 7.78 -8.52 1.94
CA THR A 66 6.97 -7.33 1.64
C THR A 66 6.07 -7.02 2.83
N VAL A 67 5.96 -5.74 3.17
CA VAL A 67 5.06 -5.23 4.23
C VAL A 67 3.73 -4.81 3.60
#